data_AF-A0A4Y8CB77-F1
#
_entry.id   AF-A0A4Y8CB77-F1
#
_cell.length_a   1.000
_cell.length_b   1.000
_cell.length_c   1.000
_cell.angle_alpha   90.00
_cell.angle_beta   90.00
_cell.angle_gamma   90.00
#
_symmetry.space_group_name_H-M   'P 1'
#
loop_
_entity.id
_entity.type
_entity.pdbx_description
1 polymer ?
#
loop_
_entity_poly.entity_id
_entity_poly.type
_entity_poly.pdbx_seq_one_letter_code
_entity_poly.pdbx_strand_id
1 'polypeptide(L)'
;MRQYETYKCQKCGNEVEVQNVGGGKLSCCGEEMKCITTDLTAVNLMKAFAGESMARNKYDLFADVAEEEGWHAVARHFREAAENEKWHARAEFKAYHEIVDGKPLEVTTKNLVSAAEGENYEHTTMYPNFAKIAEDEGKKAIARLFTAIGKVEIEHER
;
A
#
# COMPACT_ATOMS: atom_id res chain seq x y z
N MET A 1 13.06 -13.49 14.64
CA MET A 1 12.02 -12.84 13.84
C MET A 1 11.73 -11.48 14.46
N ARG A 2 11.59 -10.46 13.64
CA ARG A 2 11.12 -9.12 13.98
C ARG A 2 9.80 -8.88 13.28
N GLN A 3 9.03 -7.92 13.78
CA GLN A 3 7.81 -7.49 13.11
C GLN A 3 8.16 -6.99 11.71
N TYR A 4 7.33 -7.34 10.73
CA TYR A 4 7.44 -7.03 9.31
C TYR A 4 8.59 -7.69 8.54
N GLU A 5 9.31 -8.63 9.15
CA GLU A 5 10.16 -9.52 8.37
C GLU A 5 9.29 -10.50 7.56
N THR A 6 9.64 -10.69 6.29
CA THR A 6 9.03 -11.64 5.36
C THR A 6 9.89 -12.90 5.29
N TYR A 7 9.24 -14.05 5.41
CA TYR A 7 9.84 -15.37 5.36
C TYR A 7 9.28 -16.15 4.17
N LYS A 8 10.13 -16.87 3.45
CA LYS A 8 9.78 -17.67 2.27
C LYS A 8 10.03 -19.15 2.48
N CYS A 9 9.04 -19.98 2.15
CA CYS A 9 9.22 -21.42 2.02
C CYS A 9 9.99 -21.73 0.73
N GLN A 10 11.10 -22.46 0.84
CA GLN A 10 11.94 -22.80 -0.30
C GLN A 10 11.36 -23.90 -1.20
N LYS A 11 10.31 -24.61 -0.74
CA LYS A 11 9.64 -25.68 -1.51
C LYS A 11 8.46 -25.18 -2.32
N CYS A 12 7.47 -24.56 -1.68
CA CYS A 12 6.25 -24.10 -2.35
C CYS A 12 6.28 -22.62 -2.76
N GLY A 13 7.27 -21.85 -2.28
CA GLY A 13 7.38 -20.43 -2.56
C GLY A 13 6.49 -19.53 -1.71
N ASN A 14 5.66 -20.07 -0.80
CA ASN A 14 4.80 -19.27 0.08
C ASN A 14 5.62 -18.26 0.88
N GLU A 15 5.10 -17.04 0.95
CA GLU A 15 5.68 -15.95 1.72
C GLU A 15 4.76 -15.57 2.88
N VAL A 16 5.35 -15.29 4.04
CA VAL A 16 4.65 -14.90 5.27
C VAL A 16 5.36 -13.68 5.84
N GLU A 17 4.65 -12.57 5.98
CA GLU A 17 5.12 -11.38 6.69
C GLU A 17 4.69 -11.44 8.16
N VAL A 18 5.63 -11.26 9.08
CA VAL A 18 5.38 -11.32 10.53
C VAL A 18 4.62 -10.07 10.99
N GLN A 19 3.32 -10.20 11.30
CA GLN A 19 2.55 -9.09 11.86
C GLN A 19 2.74 -8.92 13.37
N ASN A 20 2.90 -10.03 14.10
CA ASN A 20 3.05 -10.06 15.55
C ASN A 20 4.18 -11.03 15.93
N VAL A 21 5.09 -10.60 16.81
CA VAL A 21 6.26 -11.40 17.18
C VAL A 21 5.95 -12.26 18.41
N GLY A 22 6.03 -13.58 18.23
CA GLY A 22 6.02 -14.57 19.31
C GLY A 22 7.37 -15.27 19.47
N GLY A 23 7.44 -16.27 20.36
CA GLY A 23 8.67 -17.05 20.61
C GLY A 23 8.90 -18.26 19.70
N GLY A 24 7.98 -18.56 18.77
CA GLY A 24 8.07 -19.74 17.89
C GLY A 24 9.01 -19.57 16.69
N LYS A 25 9.09 -20.59 15.85
CA LYS A 25 9.71 -20.56 14.51
C LYS A 25 8.63 -20.70 13.43
N LEU A 26 8.82 -20.06 12.28
CA LEU A 26 7.94 -20.26 11.12
C LEU A 26 8.35 -21.50 10.34
N SER A 27 7.40 -22.37 10.04
CA SER A 27 7.61 -23.57 9.23
C SER A 27 6.54 -23.74 8.17
N CYS A 28 6.94 -24.17 6.97
CA CYS A 28 6.05 -24.49 5.86
C CYS A 28 6.59 -25.71 5.11
N CYS A 29 5.72 -26.62 4.65
CA CYS A 29 6.12 -27.88 4.00
C CYS A 29 7.08 -28.75 4.84
N GLY A 30 6.91 -28.72 6.16
CA GLY A 30 7.72 -29.49 7.12
C GLY A 30 9.13 -28.93 7.35
N GLU A 31 9.46 -27.76 6.80
CA GLU A 31 10.78 -27.12 6.94
C GLU A 31 10.67 -25.71 7.49
N GLU A 32 11.72 -25.24 8.16
CA GLU A 32 11.82 -23.86 8.65
C GLU A 32 11.87 -22.89 7.46
N MET A 33 11.07 -21.81 7.53
CA MET A 33 11.06 -20.79 6.48
C MET A 33 12.29 -19.89 6.59
N LYS A 34 12.79 -19.38 5.46
CA LYS A 34 13.96 -18.48 5.45
C LYS A 34 13.53 -17.03 5.41
N CYS A 35 14.12 -16.19 6.25
CA CYS A 35 13.93 -14.73 6.15
C CYS A 35 14.48 -14.25 4.81
N ILE A 36 13.67 -13.50 4.07
CA ILE A 36 14.07 -12.87 2.79
C ILE A 36 14.16 -11.34 2.91
N THR A 37 13.71 -10.75 4.02
CA THR A 37 13.91 -9.32 4.28
C THR A 37 15.39 -9.04 4.51
N THR A 38 15.98 -8.26 3.61
CA THR A 38 17.38 -7.83 3.67
C THR A 38 17.54 -6.51 4.45
N ASP A 39 16.61 -5.58 4.28
CA ASP A 39 16.59 -4.29 4.98
C ASP A 39 15.19 -4.03 5.58
N LEU A 40 15.10 -4.13 6.90
CA LEU A 40 13.83 -3.91 7.61
C LEU A 40 13.46 -2.41 7.71
N THR A 41 14.44 -1.51 7.63
CA THR A 41 14.18 -0.06 7.63
C THR A 41 13.50 0.34 6.32
N ALA A 42 13.97 -0.19 5.19
CA ALA A 42 13.32 0.03 3.90
C ALA A 42 11.86 -0.47 3.90
N VAL A 43 11.60 -1.64 4.49
CA VAL A 43 10.22 -2.16 4.67
C VAL A 43 9.38 -1.21 5.53
N ASN A 44 9.93 -0.73 6.65
CA ASN A 44 9.23 0.19 7.54
C ASN A 44 8.88 1.52 6.85
N LEU A 45 9.77 2.06 6.02
CA LEU A 45 9.51 3.28 5.25
C LEU A 45 8.34 3.12 4.28
N MET A 46 8.24 1.99 3.57
CA MET A 46 7.10 1.73 2.69
C MET A 46 5.80 1.48 3.45
N LYS A 47 5.87 0.90 4.66
CA LYS A 47 4.70 0.78 5.55
C LYS A 47 4.24 2.14 6.07
N ALA A 48 5.16 3.03 6.43
CA ALA A 48 4.85 4.40 6.82
C ALA A 48 4.21 5.17 5.66
N PHE A 49 4.82 5.09 4.46
CA PHE A 49 4.28 5.71 3.25
C PHE A 49 2.83 5.28 2.96
N ALA A 50 2.53 3.98 3.07
CA ALA A 50 1.17 3.48 2.93
C ALA A 50 0.24 4.02 4.03
N GLY A 51 0.70 4.05 5.28
CA GLY A 51 0.00 4.61 6.44
C GLY A 51 -0.38 6.07 6.24
N GLU A 52 0.58 6.91 5.89
CA GLU A 52 0.40 8.34 5.67
C GLU A 52 -0.48 8.63 4.44
N SER A 53 -0.36 7.81 3.39
CA SER A 53 -1.24 7.89 2.21
C SER A 53 -2.70 7.59 2.55
N MET A 54 -2.95 6.61 3.42
CA MET A 54 -4.30 6.34 3.93
C MET A 54 -4.78 7.44 4.89
N ALA A 55 -3.91 7.96 5.75
CA ALA A 55 -4.24 9.03 6.70
C ALA A 55 -4.68 10.30 5.98
N ARG A 56 -3.92 10.74 4.97
CA ARG A 56 -4.27 11.87 4.11
C ARG A 56 -5.68 11.77 3.55
N ASN A 57 -6.00 10.65 2.88
CA ASN A 57 -7.31 10.48 2.24
C ASN A 57 -8.46 10.41 3.26
N LYS A 58 -8.25 9.76 4.42
CA LYS A 58 -9.24 9.75 5.50
C LYS A 58 -9.50 11.15 6.05
N TYR A 59 -8.45 11.92 6.33
CA TYR A 59 -8.61 13.27 6.87
C TYR A 59 -9.28 14.21 5.87
N ASP A 60 -8.99 14.06 4.58
CA ASP A 60 -9.69 14.81 3.54
C ASP A 60 -11.20 14.53 3.54
N LEU A 61 -11.59 13.25 3.60
CA LEU A 61 -12.99 12.85 3.72
C LEU A 61 -13.64 13.30 5.04
N PHE A 62 -12.90 13.27 6.15
CA PHE A 62 -13.41 13.75 7.44
C PHE A 62 -13.60 15.27 7.45
N ALA A 63 -12.79 16.00 6.69
CA ALA A 63 -12.99 17.43 6.50
C ALA A 63 -14.31 17.72 5.79
N ASP A 64 -14.66 16.94 4.75
CA ASP A 64 -15.92 17.09 4.03
C ASP A 64 -17.12 16.86 4.96
N VAL A 65 -17.10 15.78 5.74
CA VAL A 65 -18.13 15.50 6.74
C VAL A 65 -18.26 16.64 7.75
N ALA A 66 -17.13 17.13 8.29
CA ALA A 66 -17.14 18.23 9.25
C ALA A 66 -17.68 19.54 8.62
N GLU A 67 -17.43 19.79 7.33
CA GLU A 67 -17.97 20.95 6.62
C GLU A 67 -19.48 20.83 6.40
N GLU A 68 -19.97 19.66 5.99
CA GLU A 68 -21.41 19.37 5.83
C GLU A 68 -22.18 19.52 7.15
N GLU A 69 -21.57 19.17 8.28
CA GLU A 69 -22.12 19.33 9.62
C GLU A 69 -22.01 20.77 10.18
N GLY A 70 -21.34 21.68 9.46
CA GLY A 70 -21.15 23.08 9.86
C GLY A 70 -19.97 23.34 10.81
N TRP A 71 -19.13 22.34 11.07
CA TRP A 71 -17.92 22.45 11.89
C TRP A 71 -16.72 22.97 11.08
N HIS A 72 -16.83 24.17 10.51
CA HIS A 72 -15.83 24.71 9.59
C HIS A 72 -14.40 24.82 10.17
N ALA A 73 -14.25 25.04 11.47
CA ALA A 73 -12.92 25.04 12.09
C ALA A 73 -12.30 23.64 12.12
N VAL A 74 -13.10 22.62 12.43
CA VAL A 74 -12.67 21.21 12.44
C VAL A 74 -12.32 20.77 11.01
N ALA A 75 -13.15 21.12 10.03
CA ALA A 75 -12.88 20.85 8.62
C ALA A 75 -11.52 21.41 8.18
N ARG A 76 -11.22 22.67 8.52
CA ARG A 76 -9.91 23.27 8.22
C ARG A 76 -8.75 22.53 8.88
N HIS A 77 -8.89 22.11 10.14
CA HIS A 77 -7.86 21.33 10.81
C HIS A 77 -7.62 19.97 10.15
N PHE A 78 -8.67 19.28 9.71
CA PHE A 78 -8.52 18.04 8.96
C PHE A 78 -7.83 18.25 7.60
N ARG A 79 -8.17 19.31 6.86
CA ARG A 79 -7.48 19.64 5.60
C ARG A 79 -5.99 19.96 5.83
N GLU A 80 -5.67 20.69 6.89
CA GLU A 80 -4.28 20.98 7.28
C GLU A 80 -3.53 19.69 7.63
N ALA A 81 -4.14 18.80 8.43
CA ALA A 81 -3.56 17.51 8.75
C ALA A 81 -3.33 16.67 7.48
N ALA A 82 -4.30 16.59 6.57
CA ALA A 82 -4.16 15.87 5.30
C ALA A 82 -2.99 16.39 4.44
N GLU A 83 -2.77 17.71 4.44
CA GLU A 83 -1.64 18.33 3.76
C GLU A 83 -0.30 17.97 4.43
N ASN A 84 -0.25 17.91 5.75
CA ASN A 84 0.94 17.47 6.48
C ASN A 84 1.27 16.00 6.18
N GLU A 85 0.28 15.10 6.18
CA GLU A 85 0.52 13.67 5.87
C GLU A 85 1.00 13.46 4.43
N LYS A 86 0.60 14.33 3.50
CA LYS A 86 1.18 14.35 2.14
C LYS A 86 2.69 14.59 2.18
N TRP A 87 3.16 15.50 3.02
CA TRP A 87 4.58 15.82 3.13
C TRP A 87 5.36 14.75 3.88
N HIS A 88 4.77 14.13 4.91
CA HIS A 88 5.34 12.95 5.58
C HIS A 88 5.54 11.80 4.58
N ALA A 89 4.48 11.40 3.87
CA ALA A 89 4.55 10.34 2.86
C ALA A 89 5.64 10.62 1.79
N ARG A 90 5.74 11.87 1.32
CA ARG A 90 6.77 12.27 0.35
C ARG A 90 8.20 12.14 0.90
N ALA A 91 8.41 12.46 2.17
CA ALA A 91 9.72 12.35 2.80
C ALA A 91 10.13 10.88 2.97
N GLU A 92 9.18 10.04 3.43
CA GLU A 92 9.39 8.60 3.63
C GLU A 92 9.67 7.86 2.32
N PHE A 93 8.91 8.15 1.27
CA PHE A 93 9.10 7.55 -0.04
C PHE A 93 10.48 7.90 -0.64
N LYS A 94 10.91 9.15 -0.50
CA LYS A 94 12.25 9.58 -0.92
C LYS A 94 13.36 8.90 -0.13
N ALA A 95 13.19 8.79 1.19
CA ALA A 95 14.15 8.11 2.04
C ALA A 95 14.27 6.62 1.71
N TYR A 96 13.16 5.98 1.35
CA TYR A 96 13.15 4.59 0.88
C TYR A 96 14.03 4.43 -0.36
N HIS A 97 13.77 5.22 -1.41
CA HIS A 97 14.54 5.16 -2.66
C HIS A 97 16.01 5.54 -2.47
N GLU A 98 16.33 6.47 -1.56
CA GLU A 98 17.72 6.78 -1.24
C GLU A 98 18.47 5.53 -0.73
N ILE A 99 17.80 4.70 0.08
CA ILE A 99 18.38 3.47 0.63
C ILE A 99 18.48 2.37 -0.44
N VAL A 100 17.41 2.15 -1.21
CA VAL A 100 17.34 0.98 -2.13
C VAL A 100 17.98 1.24 -3.49
N ASP A 101 17.91 2.48 -3.99
CA ASP A 101 18.36 2.87 -5.33
C ASP A 101 19.56 3.85 -5.30
N GLY A 102 19.96 4.33 -4.12
CA GLY A 102 21.04 5.31 -3.96
C GLY A 102 20.68 6.72 -4.45
N LYS A 103 19.39 7.02 -4.61
CA LYS A 103 18.86 8.34 -4.98
C LYS A 103 17.41 8.50 -4.52
N PRO A 104 16.88 9.70 -4.30
CA PRO A 104 15.56 9.85 -3.68
C PRO A 104 14.40 9.66 -4.65
N LEU A 105 14.60 9.93 -5.94
CA LEU A 105 13.62 9.73 -7.02
C LEU A 105 14.34 9.48 -8.35
N GLU A 106 13.67 8.78 -9.26
CA GLU A 106 14.14 8.60 -10.63
C GLU A 106 13.71 9.77 -11.54
N VAL A 107 14.27 9.79 -12.75
CA VAL A 107 13.87 10.74 -13.80
C VAL A 107 12.44 10.45 -14.29
N THR A 108 11.75 11.47 -14.81
CA THR A 108 10.35 11.37 -15.24
C THR A 108 10.07 10.18 -16.14
N THR A 109 10.94 9.87 -17.10
CA THR A 109 10.76 8.73 -18.02
C THR A 109 10.72 7.38 -17.31
N LYS A 110 11.53 7.20 -16.26
CA LYS A 110 11.51 5.98 -15.44
C LYS A 110 10.33 5.96 -14.47
N ASN A 111 9.97 7.11 -13.91
CA ASN A 111 8.78 7.22 -13.07
C ASN A 111 7.50 6.90 -13.86
N LEU A 112 7.44 7.28 -15.14
CA LEU A 112 6.35 6.91 -16.05
C LEU A 112 6.26 5.40 -16.26
N VAL A 113 7.39 4.72 -16.43
CA VAL A 113 7.41 3.24 -16.53
C VAL A 113 6.91 2.61 -15.24
N SER A 114 7.42 3.05 -14.08
CA SER A 114 6.97 2.54 -12.78
C SER A 114 5.49 2.80 -12.52
N ALA A 115 4.96 3.96 -12.95
CA ALA A 115 3.54 4.26 -12.84
C ALA A 115 2.71 3.32 -13.72
N ALA A 116 3.07 3.18 -15.00
CA ALA A 116 2.38 2.28 -15.92
C ALA A 116 2.42 0.81 -15.47
N GLU A 117 3.54 0.34 -14.91
CA GLU A 117 3.65 -1.00 -14.31
C GLU A 117 2.71 -1.18 -13.12
N GLY A 118 2.54 -0.13 -12.30
CA GLY A 118 1.58 -0.09 -11.21
C GLY A 118 0.15 -0.22 -11.73
N GLU A 119 -0.26 0.67 -12.63
CA GLU A 119 -1.59 0.66 -13.25
C GLU A 119 -1.88 -0.71 -13.93
N ASN A 120 -0.90 -1.26 -14.64
CA ASN A 120 -0.99 -2.58 -15.26
C ASN A 120 -1.31 -3.68 -14.25
N TYR A 121 -0.55 -3.73 -13.15
CA TYR A 121 -0.81 -4.68 -12.07
C TYR A 121 -2.21 -4.48 -11.47
N GLU A 122 -2.64 -3.23 -11.28
CA GLU A 122 -3.94 -2.91 -10.73
C GLU A 122 -5.08 -3.45 -11.60
N HIS A 123 -5.08 -3.17 -12.91
CA HIS A 123 -6.19 -3.57 -13.78
C HIS A 123 -6.10 -5.03 -14.29
N THR A 124 -4.91 -5.62 -14.41
CA THR A 124 -4.76 -7.01 -14.88
C THR A 124 -4.87 -8.03 -13.76
N THR A 125 -4.48 -7.67 -12.54
CA THR A 125 -4.28 -8.62 -11.44
C THR A 125 -5.04 -8.23 -10.19
N MET A 126 -4.76 -7.06 -9.61
CA MET A 126 -5.28 -6.69 -8.28
C MET A 126 -6.80 -6.55 -8.25
N TYR A 127 -7.36 -5.62 -9.03
CA TYR A 127 -8.80 -5.36 -9.04
C TYR A 127 -9.64 -6.56 -9.55
N PRO A 128 -9.23 -7.30 -10.59
CA PRO A 128 -9.92 -8.52 -10.98
C PRO A 128 -9.99 -9.57 -9.85
N ASN A 129 -8.88 -9.78 -9.14
CA ASN A 129 -8.84 -10.73 -8.01
C ASN A 129 -9.73 -10.25 -6.85
N PHE A 130 -9.69 -8.96 -6.52
CA PHE A 130 -10.53 -8.39 -5.46
C PHE A 130 -12.02 -8.44 -5.81
N ALA A 131 -12.38 -8.14 -7.06
CA ALA A 131 -13.76 -8.23 -7.54
C ALA A 131 -14.29 -9.67 -7.43
N LYS A 132 -13.47 -10.66 -7.81
CA LYS A 132 -13.82 -12.09 -7.70
C LYS A 132 -14.04 -12.51 -6.25
N ILE A 133 -13.14 -12.14 -5.34
CA ILE A 133 -13.31 -12.43 -3.90
C ILE A 133 -14.60 -11.80 -3.38
N ALA A 134 -14.87 -10.54 -3.74
CA ALA A 134 -16.10 -9.87 -3.33
C ALA A 134 -17.36 -10.56 -3.90
N GLU A 135 -17.30 -11.13 -5.10
CA GLU A 135 -18.39 -11.90 -5.70
C GLU A 135 -18.59 -13.25 -4.99
N ASP A 136 -17.51 -13.98 -4.72
CA ASP A 136 -17.52 -15.27 -4.01
C ASP A 136 -18.08 -15.11 -2.57
N GLU A 137 -17.84 -13.96 -1.94
CA GLU A 137 -18.39 -13.60 -0.62
C GLU A 137 -19.80 -12.95 -0.68
N GLY A 138 -20.40 -12.81 -1.87
CA GLY A 138 -21.74 -12.25 -2.05
C GLY A 138 -21.85 -10.72 -1.95
N LYS A 139 -20.73 -9.99 -1.88
CA LYS A 139 -20.66 -8.52 -1.77
C LYS A 139 -20.74 -7.85 -3.15
N LYS A 140 -21.87 -8.07 -3.84
CA LYS A 140 -22.08 -7.65 -5.25
C LYS A 140 -21.81 -6.16 -5.54
N ALA A 141 -22.11 -5.26 -4.60
CA ALA A 141 -21.85 -3.83 -4.79
C ALA A 141 -20.35 -3.51 -4.80
N ILE A 142 -19.58 -4.17 -3.94
CA ILE A 142 -18.12 -4.02 -3.86
C ILE A 142 -17.44 -4.65 -5.06
N ALA A 143 -17.90 -5.81 -5.52
CA ALA A 143 -17.40 -6.42 -6.76
C ALA A 143 -17.55 -5.45 -7.96
N ARG A 144 -18.72 -4.82 -8.11
CA ARG A 144 -18.95 -3.80 -9.15
C ARG A 144 -18.03 -2.58 -9.00
N LEU A 145 -17.80 -2.13 -7.76
CA LEU A 145 -16.88 -1.03 -7.49
C LEU A 145 -15.47 -1.37 -7.95
N PHE A 146 -14.91 -2.51 -7.53
CA PHE A 146 -13.57 -2.95 -7.96
C PHE A 146 -13.48 -3.12 -9.47
N THR A 147 -14.48 -3.72 -10.12
CA THR A 147 -14.51 -3.84 -11.58
C THR A 147 -14.56 -2.48 -12.28
N ALA A 148 -15.29 -1.50 -11.72
CA ALA A 148 -15.36 -0.16 -12.29
C ALA A 148 -14.03 0.58 -12.18
N ILE A 149 -13.37 0.52 -11.01
CA ILE A 149 -12.06 1.14 -10.80
C ILE A 149 -11.01 0.50 -11.73
N GLY A 150 -10.96 -0.84 -11.80
CA GLY A 150 -10.02 -1.52 -12.70
C GLY A 150 -10.19 -1.16 -14.18
N LYS A 151 -11.36 -0.67 -14.63
CA LYS A 151 -11.54 -0.15 -15.99
C LYS A 151 -10.93 1.23 -16.19
N VAL A 152 -10.87 2.04 -15.13
CA VAL A 152 -10.26 3.37 -15.15
C VAL A 152 -8.75 3.24 -15.23
N GLU A 153 -8.15 2.30 -14.50
CA GLU A 153 -6.68 2.14 -14.48
C GLU A 153 -6.11 1.73 -15.85
N ILE A 154 -6.90 1.10 -16.73
CA ILE A 154 -6.53 0.86 -18.15
C ILE A 154 -6.27 2.17 -18.90
N GLU A 155 -7.00 3.23 -18.55
CA GLU A 155 -6.82 4.55 -19.16
C GLU A 155 -5.67 5.33 -18.50
N HIS A 156 -5.36 5.07 -17.23
CA HIS A 156 -4.18 5.65 -16.57
C HIS A 156 -2.86 5.03 -17.04
N GLU A 157 -2.86 3.75 -17.46
CA GLU A 157 -1.67 3.08 -18.02
C GLU A 157 -1.17 3.73 -19.34
N ARG A 158 -2.07 4.39 -20.10
CA ARG A 158 -1.80 4.91 -21.46
C ARG A 158 -1.01 6.22 -21.48
#